data_AF-A0A819VF96-F1
#
_entry.id   AF-A0A819VF96-F1
#
_cell.length_a   1.000
_cell.length_b   1.000
_cell.length_c   1.000
_cell.angle_alpha   90.00
_cell.angle_beta   90.00
_cell.angle_gamma   90.00
#
_symmetry.space_group_name_H-M   'P 1'
#
loop_
_entity.id
_entity.type
_entity.pdbx_description
1 polymer ?
#
loop_
_entity_poly.entity_id
_entity_poly.type
_entity_poly.pdbx_seq_one_letter_code
_entity_poly.pdbx_strand_id
1 'polypeptide(L)' 'QACAEFSALDGRAFQAMKGNGFQNLAQVLFDAGRSYNNSSIQVQDILPHPTTISRNVVRIYEQSK' A
#
# COMPACT_ATOMS: atom_id res chain seq x y z
N GLN A 1 -0.90 -6.32 -15.97
CA GLN A 1 -2.23 -5.70 -16.14
C GLN A 1 -2.60 -4.82 -14.94
N ALA A 2 -2.52 -5.33 -13.71
CA ALA A 2 -2.89 -4.60 -12.48
C ALA A 2 -2.35 -3.16 -12.34
N CYS A 3 -1.07 -2.90 -12.67
CA CYS A 3 -0.53 -1.54 -12.60
C CYS A 3 -1.17 -0.55 -13.60
N ALA A 4 -1.57 -1.04 -14.78
CA ALA A 4 -2.26 -0.21 -15.77
C ALA A 4 -3.68 0.12 -15.31
N GLU A 5 -4.39 -0.85 -14.72
CA GLU A 5 -5.72 -0.65 -14.12
C GLU A 5 -5.66 0.31 -12.94
N PHE A 6 -4.69 0.15 -12.04
CA PHE A 6 -4.46 1.09 -10.94
C PHE A 6 -4.25 2.52 -11.44
N SER A 7 -3.44 2.71 -12.50
CA SER A 7 -3.28 4.04 -13.10
C SER A 7 -4.56 4.60 -13.72
N ALA A 8 -5.31 3.77 -14.45
CA ALA A 8 -6.50 4.21 -15.17
C ALA A 8 -7.69 4.49 -14.23
N LEU A 9 -7.93 3.63 -13.25
CA LEU A 9 -9.06 3.72 -12.32
C LEU A 9 -8.85 4.80 -11.26
N ASP A 10 -7.62 4.96 -10.77
CA ASP A 10 -7.32 5.87 -9.66
C ASP A 10 -6.70 7.20 -10.13
N GLY A 11 -6.59 7.42 -11.45
CA GLY A 11 -5.99 8.62 -12.04
C GLY A 11 -4.52 8.83 -11.65
N ARG A 12 -3.74 7.75 -11.52
CA ARG A 12 -2.34 7.81 -11.04
C ARG A 12 -1.36 7.89 -12.20
N ALA A 13 -0.41 8.82 -12.08
CA ALA A 13 0.70 8.95 -13.02
C ALA A 13 1.56 7.67 -13.05
N PHE A 14 2.00 7.26 -14.24
CA PHE A 14 2.80 6.04 -14.43
C PHE A 14 4.13 6.04 -13.64
N GLN A 15 4.65 7.22 -13.33
CA GLN A 15 5.88 7.35 -12.53
C GLN A 15 5.68 6.89 -11.07
N ALA A 16 4.44 6.82 -10.57
CA ALA A 16 4.16 6.34 -9.22
C ALA A 16 4.74 4.93 -8.97
N MET A 17 4.74 4.08 -10.01
CA MET A 17 5.25 2.70 -9.96
C MET A 17 6.78 2.63 -9.81
N LYS A 18 7.49 3.72 -10.15
CA LYS A 18 8.94 3.83 -9.97
C LYS A 18 9.32 4.36 -8.59
N GLY A 19 8.38 4.87 -7.80
CA GLY A 19 8.66 5.40 -6.48
C GLY A 19 9.04 4.31 -5.49
N ASN A 20 10.11 4.53 -4.73
CA ASN A 20 10.57 3.58 -3.70
C ASN A 20 9.46 3.24 -2.69
N GLY A 21 8.61 4.20 -2.33
CA GLY A 21 7.48 3.95 -1.43
C GLY A 21 6.46 2.94 -1.99
N PHE A 22 6.15 3.03 -3.28
CA PHE A 22 5.25 2.07 -3.94
C PHE A 22 5.89 0.69 -4.04
N GLN A 23 7.16 0.61 -4.42
CA GLN A 23 7.89 -0.67 -4.52
C GLN A 23 8.01 -1.37 -3.16
N ASN A 24 8.33 -0.61 -2.11
CA ASN A 24 8.39 -1.14 -0.75
C ASN A 24 7.02 -1.65 -0.28
N LEU A 25 5.94 -0.89 -0.55
CA LEU A 25 4.59 -1.34 -0.24
C LEU A 25 4.22 -2.63 -1.00
N ALA A 26 4.53 -2.70 -2.30
CA ALA A 26 4.25 -3.87 -3.11
C ALA A 26 5.00 -5.11 -2.59
N GLN A 27 6.26 -4.95 -2.17
CA GLN A 27 7.05 -6.02 -1.56
C GLN A 27 6.42 -6.51 -0.25
N VAL A 28 6.01 -5.60 0.63
CA VAL A 28 5.33 -5.95 1.90
C VAL A 28 4.03 -6.72 1.64
N LEU A 29 3.21 -6.28 0.70
CA LEU A 29 1.97 -6.97 0.35
C LEU A 29 2.23 -8.36 -0.25
N PHE A 30 3.28 -8.50 -1.08
CA PHE A 30 3.68 -9.78 -1.65
C PHE A 30 4.19 -10.77 -0.60
N ASP A 31 5.02 -10.31 0.34
CA ASP A 31 5.53 -11.14 1.44
C ASP A 31 4.43 -11.51 2.43
N ALA A 32 3.48 -10.61 2.69
CA ALA A 32 2.26 -10.93 3.44
C ALA A 32 1.46 -12.03 2.72
N GLY A 33 1.21 -11.90 1.42
CA GLY A 33 0.52 -12.92 0.62
C GLY A 33 1.21 -14.30 0.66
N ARG A 34 2.55 -14.34 0.74
CA ARG A 34 3.31 -15.59 0.90
C ARG A 34 3.11 -16.21 2.30
N SER A 35 2.93 -15.37 3.32
CA SER A 35 2.80 -15.79 4.71
C SER A 35 1.38 -16.23 5.06
N TYR A 36 0.38 -15.57 4.47
CA TYR A 36 -1.03 -15.90 4.63
C TYR A 36 -1.48 -16.85 3.51
N ASN A 37 -1.26 -18.16 3.70
CA ASN A 37 -1.84 -19.19 2.83
C ASN A 37 -3.35 -19.35 3.10
N ASN A 38 -4.13 -18.28 2.92
CA ASN A 38 -5.55 -18.29 3.24
C ASN A 38 -6.37 -17.53 2.19
N SER A 39 -7.21 -18.28 1.47
CA SER A 39 -8.18 -17.77 0.50
C SER A 39 -9.31 -16.94 1.13
N SER A 40 -9.36 -16.82 2.46
CA SER A 40 -10.41 -16.08 3.17
C SER A 40 -10.07 -14.61 3.45
N ILE A 41 -8.82 -14.18 3.27
CA ILE A 41 -8.43 -12.80 3.60
C ILE A 41 -8.80 -11.87 2.45
N GLN A 42 -9.68 -10.90 2.72
CA GLN A 42 -10.02 -9.86 1.77
C GLN A 42 -9.08 -8.66 1.96
N VAL A 43 -8.59 -8.10 0.85
CA VAL A 43 -7.64 -6.97 0.88
C VAL A 43 -8.19 -5.76 1.64
N GLN A 44 -9.51 -5.53 1.55
CA GLN A 44 -10.21 -4.45 2.25
C GLN A 44 -10.14 -4.55 3.78
N ASP A 45 -9.93 -5.75 4.33
CA ASP A 45 -9.81 -5.97 5.77
C ASP A 45 -8.38 -5.73 6.28
N ILE A 46 -7.40 -5.68 5.37
CA ILE A 46 -5.98 -5.44 5.68
C ILE A 46 -5.62 -3.97 5.50
N LEU A 47 -6.12 -3.33 4.43
CA LEU A 47 -5.72 -1.98 4.08
C LEU A 47 -6.29 -0.97 5.09
N PRO A 48 -5.45 -0.09 5.69
CA PRO A 48 -5.92 0.86 6.67
C PRO A 48 -6.75 1.97 6.02
N HIS A 49 -7.77 2.44 6.74
CA HIS A 49 -8.52 3.64 6.36
C HIS A 49 -7.58 4.85 6.19
N PRO A 50 -7.81 5.77 5.23
CA PRO A 50 -6.96 6.95 5.03
C PRO A 50 -6.69 7.78 6.29
N THR A 51 -7.68 7.91 7.17
CA THR A 51 -7.52 8.57 8.48
C THR A 51 -6.45 7.91 9.35
N THR A 52 -6.36 6.58 9.34
CA THR A 52 -5.35 5.82 10.08
C THR A 52 -3.96 6.11 9.52
N ILE A 53 -3.83 6.17 8.19
CA ILE A 53 -2.57 6.54 7.52
C ILE A 53 -2.15 7.96 7.93
N SER A 54 -3.06 8.93 7.82
CA SER A 54 -2.80 10.32 8.19
C SER A 54 -2.28 10.46 9.62
N ARG A 55 -2.93 9.83 10.60
CA ARG A 55 -2.50 9.85 12.00
C ARG A 55 -1.13 9.21 12.20
N ASN A 56 -0.85 8.10 11.51
CA ASN A 56 0.45 7.44 11.61
C ASN A 56 1.58 8.27 11.02
N VAL A 57 1.34 9.01 9.93
CA VAL A 57 2.34 9.91 9.35
C VAL A 57 2.75 10.99 10.35
N VAL A 58 1.78 11.60 11.03
CA VAL A 58 2.03 12.61 12.09
C VAL A 58 2.89 12.00 13.21
N ARG A 59 2.50 10.82 13.69
CA ARG A 59 3.24 10.11 14.75
C ARG A 59 4.68 9.78 14.36
N ILE A 60 4.92 9.29 13.14
CA ILE A 60 6.28 8.97 12.65
C ILE A 60 7.14 10.23 12.62
N TYR A 61 6.59 11.34 12.16
CA TYR A 61 7.28 12.62 12.14
C TYR A 61 7.67 13.10 13.55
N GLU A 62 6.75 12.99 14.52
CA GLU A 62 7.00 13.34 15.92
C GLU A 62 8.09 12.50 16.57
N GLN A 63 8.18 11.21 16.24
CA GLN A 63 9.22 10.30 16.76
C GLN A 63 10.60 10.48 16.13
N SER A 64 10.66 11.16 14.99
CA SER A 64 11.91 11.42 14.26
C SER A 64 12.56 12.75 14.65
N LYS A 65 11.96 13.46 15.63
CA LYS A 65 12.52 14.64 16.29
C LYS A 65 13.18 14.24 17.60
#